data_AF-Q8RPB8-F1
#
_entry.id   AF-Q8RPB8-F1
#
_cell.length_a   1.000
_cell.length_b   1.000
_cell.length_c   1.000
_cell.angle_alpha   90.00
_cell.angle_beta   90.00
_cell.angle_gamma   90.00
#
_symmetry.space_group_name_H-M   'P 1'
#
loop_
_entity.id
_entity.type
_entity.pdbx_description
1 polymer ?
#
loop_
_entity_poly.entity_id
_entity_poly.type
_entity_poly.pdbx_seq_one_letter_code
_entity_poly.pdbx_strand_id
1 'polypeptide(L)'
;AKELAYDVVTGQTDNLAAALAKTSGKDFVQFANAVEISHSEIGKKVCVTKNYDSGSNFAKYGTESNGQSTTSHRVALCGGKGVASTGFGTAEVLRDFVRETLLSNGSKNWPTSTGTGSSSNDNATAVAGDLTKLTPEEKTIVAGLLAKTIEGGEVVEIRAVSSTSVMVNACYDLL
;
A
#
# COMPACT_ATOMS: atom_id res chain seq x y z
N ALA A 1 0.41 16.42 -4.00
CA ALA A 1 -0.25 15.22 -4.55
C ALA A 1 0.72 14.32 -5.35
N LYS A 2 2.04 14.36 -5.08
CA LYS A 2 3.04 13.48 -5.74
C LYS A 2 4.15 13.03 -4.78
N GLU A 3 3.94 13.18 -3.48
CA GLU A 3 5.00 12.89 -2.50
C GLU A 3 5.21 11.39 -2.40
N LEU A 4 4.14 10.58 -2.36
CA LEU A 4 4.24 9.12 -2.27
C LEU A 4 4.93 8.51 -3.50
N ALA A 5 4.52 8.94 -4.69
CA ALA A 5 5.10 8.46 -5.94
C ALA A 5 6.59 8.83 -6.07
N TYR A 6 6.94 10.05 -5.68
CA TYR A 6 8.32 10.53 -5.70
C TYR A 6 9.20 9.79 -4.70
N ASP A 7 8.71 9.59 -3.47
CA ASP A 7 9.46 8.95 -2.40
C ASP A 7 9.77 7.47 -2.71
N VAL A 8 8.85 6.75 -3.35
CA VAL A 8 9.10 5.37 -3.83
C VAL A 8 10.23 5.33 -4.85
N VAL A 9 10.17 6.19 -5.89
CA VAL A 9 11.15 6.18 -6.99
C VAL A 9 12.53 6.60 -6.49
N THR A 10 12.59 7.58 -5.60
CA THR A 10 13.87 8.10 -5.05
C THR A 10 14.38 7.30 -3.85
N GLY A 11 13.60 6.36 -3.32
CA GLY A 11 13.99 5.51 -2.20
C GLY A 11 13.97 6.23 -0.84
N GLN A 12 13.20 7.30 -0.69
CA GLN A 12 13.04 8.05 0.57
C GLN A 12 12.13 7.29 1.54
N THR A 13 12.66 6.20 2.10
CA THR A 13 11.89 5.25 2.92
C THR A 13 11.19 5.91 4.11
N ASP A 14 11.86 6.83 4.82
CA ASP A 14 11.29 7.49 6.00
C ASP A 14 10.15 8.46 5.63
N ASN A 15 10.30 9.21 4.53
CA ASN A 15 9.26 10.13 4.03
C ASN A 15 8.06 9.33 3.52
N LEU A 16 8.32 8.26 2.76
CA LEU A 16 7.28 7.34 2.30
C LEU A 16 6.52 6.72 3.48
N ALA A 17 7.22 6.25 4.52
CA ALA A 17 6.60 5.68 5.70
C ALA A 17 5.70 6.71 6.42
N ALA A 18 6.19 7.95 6.58
CA ALA A 18 5.43 9.03 7.21
C ALA A 18 4.18 9.41 6.41
N ALA A 19 4.26 9.41 5.07
CA ALA A 19 3.13 9.68 4.20
C ALA A 19 2.13 8.51 4.15
N LEU A 20 2.60 7.26 4.08
CA LEU A 20 1.76 6.06 4.17
C LEU A 20 1.04 5.97 5.52
N ALA A 21 1.68 6.36 6.62
CA ALA A 21 1.05 6.38 7.94
C ALA A 21 -0.13 7.34 8.04
N LYS A 22 -0.18 8.37 7.19
CA LYS A 22 -1.32 9.32 7.09
C LYS A 22 -2.39 8.84 6.11
N THR A 23 -2.11 7.81 5.32
CA THR A 23 -3.06 7.23 4.36
C THR A 23 -4.09 6.40 5.13
N SER A 24 -5.37 6.55 4.80
CA SER A 24 -6.41 5.73 5.42
C SER A 24 -6.22 4.25 5.07
N GLY A 25 -6.62 3.34 5.95
CA GLY A 25 -6.53 1.90 5.67
C GLY A 25 -7.34 1.51 4.42
N LYS A 26 -8.47 2.18 4.19
CA LYS A 26 -9.30 1.97 3.00
C LYS A 26 -8.54 2.30 1.71
N ASP A 27 -7.87 3.45 1.67
CA ASP A 27 -7.13 3.88 0.48
C ASP A 27 -5.89 3.00 0.25
N PHE A 28 -5.23 2.57 1.34
CA PHE A 28 -4.15 1.59 1.25
C PHE A 28 -4.61 0.24 0.69
N VAL A 29 -5.78 -0.26 1.11
CA VAL A 29 -6.35 -1.49 0.56
C VAL A 29 -6.68 -1.33 -0.93
N GLN A 30 -7.19 -0.17 -1.35
CA GLN A 30 -7.43 0.11 -2.77
C GLN A 30 -6.13 0.08 -3.58
N PHE A 31 -5.08 0.71 -3.06
CA PHE A 31 -3.73 0.64 -3.65
C PHE A 31 -3.25 -0.81 -3.78
N ALA A 32 -3.31 -1.58 -2.70
CA ALA A 32 -2.82 -2.96 -2.69
C ALA A 32 -3.62 -3.86 -3.66
N ASN A 33 -4.93 -3.66 -3.75
CA ASN A 33 -5.77 -4.35 -4.74
C ASN A 33 -5.39 -3.97 -6.17
N ALA A 34 -5.06 -2.70 -6.43
CA ALA A 34 -4.60 -2.25 -7.74
C ALA A 34 -3.24 -2.87 -8.11
N VAL A 35 -2.34 -3.04 -7.14
CA VAL A 35 -1.07 -3.79 -7.32
C VAL A 35 -1.34 -5.24 -7.68
N GLU A 36 -2.20 -5.94 -6.92
CA GLU A 36 -2.50 -7.36 -7.17
C GLU A 36 -3.13 -7.58 -8.55
N ILE A 37 -4.06 -6.71 -8.96
CA ILE A 37 -4.75 -6.83 -10.25
C ILE A 37 -3.81 -6.51 -11.41
N SER A 38 -3.00 -5.46 -11.29
CA SER A 38 -2.21 -4.96 -12.42
C SER A 38 -0.86 -5.65 -12.55
N HIS A 39 -0.24 -6.00 -11.41
CA HIS A 39 1.14 -6.49 -11.32
C HIS A 39 1.32 -7.42 -10.10
N SER A 40 0.63 -8.56 -10.10
CA SER A 40 0.66 -9.54 -8.99
C SER A 40 2.07 -9.98 -8.56
N GLU A 41 3.03 -10.01 -9.49
CA GLU A 41 4.43 -10.34 -9.17
C GLU A 41 5.10 -9.32 -8.24
N ILE A 42 4.68 -8.05 -8.29
CA ILE A 42 5.10 -7.02 -7.32
C ILE A 42 4.44 -7.28 -5.98
N GLY A 43 3.13 -7.60 -5.96
CA GLY A 43 2.39 -7.93 -4.74
C GLY A 43 3.01 -9.11 -3.97
N LYS A 44 3.61 -10.07 -4.68
CA LYS A 44 4.35 -11.21 -4.09
C LYS A 44 5.67 -10.83 -3.41
N LYS A 45 6.20 -9.63 -3.63
CA LYS A 45 7.47 -9.14 -3.04
C LYS A 45 7.27 -8.22 -1.85
N VAL A 46 6.05 -7.80 -1.59
CA VAL A 46 5.71 -6.84 -0.52
C VAL A 46 4.99 -7.57 0.60
N CYS A 47 5.33 -7.24 1.85
CA CYS A 47 4.79 -7.89 3.03
C CYS A 47 4.96 -9.42 2.98
N VAL A 48 6.13 -9.89 2.58
CA VAL A 48 6.42 -11.34 2.55
C VAL A 48 6.69 -11.81 3.97
N THR A 49 5.84 -12.70 4.51
CA THR A 49 6.06 -13.24 5.86
C THR A 49 7.39 -13.97 5.94
N LYS A 50 8.07 -13.83 7.08
CA LYS A 50 9.42 -14.38 7.28
C LYS A 50 9.35 -15.75 7.95
N ASN A 51 10.31 -16.60 7.63
CA ASN A 51 10.51 -17.88 8.28
C ASN A 51 11.15 -17.72 9.66
N TYR A 52 10.77 -18.59 10.61
CA TYR A 52 11.35 -18.61 11.96
C TYR A 52 12.84 -18.99 11.93
N ASP A 53 13.15 -20.06 11.20
CA ASP A 53 14.47 -20.66 11.03
C ASP A 53 14.84 -20.70 9.54
N SER A 54 15.97 -21.34 9.20
CA SER A 54 16.41 -21.57 7.81
C SER A 54 15.52 -22.54 7.02
N GLY A 55 14.45 -23.06 7.62
CA GLY A 55 13.47 -23.93 6.98
C GLY A 55 12.29 -23.17 6.37
N SER A 56 11.24 -23.91 6.05
CA SER A 56 9.98 -23.41 5.45
C SER A 56 8.92 -23.13 6.52
N ASN A 57 9.31 -22.58 7.67
CA ASN A 57 8.41 -22.31 8.80
C ASN A 57 7.95 -20.84 8.79
N PHE A 58 7.10 -20.47 7.83
CA PHE A 58 6.61 -19.10 7.66
C PHE A 58 5.51 -18.76 8.66
N ALA A 59 5.42 -17.47 8.99
CA ALA A 59 4.26 -16.90 9.67
C ALA A 59 3.06 -16.79 8.73
N LYS A 60 1.86 -16.76 9.31
CA LYS A 60 0.61 -16.39 8.65
C LYS A 60 0.06 -15.09 9.19
N TYR A 61 -0.56 -14.34 8.32
CA TYR A 61 -1.29 -13.15 8.69
C TYR A 61 -2.53 -13.45 9.52
N GLY A 62 -2.93 -12.44 10.28
CA GLY A 62 -4.10 -12.48 11.14
C GLY A 62 -4.27 -11.14 11.83
N THR A 63 -5.30 -11.05 12.66
CA THR A 63 -5.68 -9.75 13.21
C THR A 63 -4.84 -9.29 14.41
N GLU A 64 -3.95 -10.14 14.92
CA GLU A 64 -3.11 -9.85 16.08
C GLU A 64 -1.82 -10.69 16.06
N SER A 65 -0.70 -10.05 16.41
CA SER A 65 0.59 -10.70 16.65
C SER A 65 0.63 -11.28 18.07
N ASN A 66 0.48 -12.59 18.22
CA ASN A 66 0.55 -13.24 19.54
C ASN A 66 2.01 -13.50 19.92
N GLY A 67 2.66 -12.59 20.66
CA GLY A 67 4.05 -12.76 21.12
C GLY A 67 4.23 -13.36 22.51
N GLN A 68 3.14 -13.79 23.17
CA GLN A 68 3.20 -14.50 24.46
C GLN A 68 3.11 -16.02 24.32
N SER A 69 2.79 -16.53 23.13
CA SER A 69 2.74 -17.98 22.86
C SER A 69 4.07 -18.43 22.26
N THR A 70 4.69 -19.44 22.86
CA THR A 70 5.88 -20.14 22.32
C THR A 70 5.58 -20.94 21.04
N THR A 71 4.32 -20.92 20.58
CA THR A 71 3.83 -21.68 19.42
C THR A 71 3.11 -20.79 18.41
N SER A 72 3.11 -19.46 18.56
CA SER A 72 2.37 -18.60 17.63
C SER A 72 3.11 -18.35 16.32
N HIS A 73 2.36 -18.54 15.24
CA HIS A 73 2.75 -18.23 13.87
C HIS A 73 1.93 -17.07 13.28
N ARG A 74 0.99 -16.50 14.05
CA ARG A 74 0.08 -15.44 13.62
C ARG A 74 0.75 -14.08 13.82
N VAL A 75 0.80 -13.29 12.74
CA VAL A 75 1.39 -11.94 12.72
C VAL A 75 0.42 -10.92 12.14
N ALA A 76 0.39 -9.73 12.71
CA ALA A 76 -0.32 -8.56 12.18
C ALA A 76 0.63 -7.50 11.60
N LEU A 77 1.95 -7.75 11.66
CA LEU A 77 2.98 -6.90 11.08
C LEU A 77 3.30 -7.36 9.65
N CYS A 78 3.26 -6.45 8.69
CA CYS A 78 3.73 -6.65 7.31
C CYS A 78 5.19 -7.17 7.33
N GLY A 79 5.42 -8.32 6.71
CA GLY A 79 6.72 -8.99 6.72
C GLY A 79 7.11 -9.57 8.10
N GLY A 80 6.12 -9.80 8.96
CA GLY A 80 6.29 -10.34 10.30
C GLY A 80 6.89 -11.75 10.32
N LYS A 81 7.53 -12.09 11.44
CA LYS A 81 8.14 -13.38 11.72
C LYS A 81 7.43 -14.04 12.90
N GLY A 82 7.14 -15.34 12.80
CA GLY A 82 6.59 -16.13 13.90
C GLY A 82 7.61 -16.33 15.04
N VAL A 83 7.20 -16.95 16.14
CA VAL A 83 8.04 -17.15 17.33
C VAL A 83 8.33 -18.62 17.66
N ALA A 84 7.99 -19.55 16.76
CA ALA A 84 8.11 -20.99 16.95
C ALA A 84 8.83 -21.69 15.79
N SER A 85 9.49 -22.82 16.07
CA SER A 85 10.19 -23.68 15.10
C SER A 85 9.28 -24.58 14.26
N THR A 86 7.98 -24.55 14.52
CA THR A 86 6.95 -25.06 13.60
C THR A 86 6.39 -23.87 12.83
N GLY A 87 5.79 -24.07 11.65
CA GLY A 87 5.22 -22.98 10.87
C GLY A 87 4.46 -23.47 9.64
N PHE A 88 4.14 -22.54 8.73
CA PHE A 88 3.45 -22.86 7.49
C PHE A 88 4.43 -22.96 6.32
N GLY A 89 4.22 -23.93 5.43
CA GLY A 89 5.15 -24.25 4.33
C GLY A 89 5.31 -23.17 3.25
N THR A 90 4.50 -22.11 3.27
CA THR A 90 4.49 -21.06 2.25
C THR A 90 4.41 -19.69 2.89
N ALA A 91 5.20 -18.75 2.39
CA ALA A 91 5.08 -17.34 2.75
C ALA A 91 3.76 -16.76 2.26
N GLU A 92 3.22 -15.82 3.06
CA GLU A 92 2.09 -14.98 2.69
C GLU A 92 2.59 -13.60 2.28
N VAL A 93 1.83 -12.91 1.42
CA VAL A 93 2.27 -11.67 0.76
C VAL A 93 1.24 -10.55 0.91
N LEU A 94 1.41 -9.42 0.22
CA LEU A 94 0.57 -8.22 0.34
C LEU A 94 -0.94 -8.53 0.29
N ARG A 95 -1.40 -9.38 -0.63
CA ARG A 95 -2.83 -9.74 -0.72
C ARG A 95 -3.36 -10.44 0.54
N ASP A 96 -2.53 -11.26 1.16
CA ASP A 96 -2.89 -12.01 2.37
C ASP A 96 -2.86 -11.09 3.59
N PHE A 97 -1.89 -10.15 3.64
CA PHE A 97 -1.88 -9.06 4.61
C PHE A 97 -3.16 -8.22 4.54
N VAL A 98 -3.56 -7.80 3.34
CA VAL A 98 -4.81 -7.05 3.13
C VAL A 98 -6.02 -7.86 3.57
N ARG A 99 -6.10 -9.15 3.20
CA ARG A 99 -7.25 -10.00 3.48
C ARG A 99 -7.38 -10.32 4.97
N GLU A 100 -6.32 -10.81 5.59
CA GLU A 100 -6.35 -11.39 6.94
C GLU A 100 -6.05 -10.35 8.04
N THR A 101 -5.17 -9.39 7.77
CA THR A 101 -4.72 -8.41 8.77
C THR A 101 -5.53 -7.12 8.69
N LEU A 102 -5.83 -6.66 7.48
CA LEU A 102 -6.61 -5.43 7.23
C LEU A 102 -8.10 -5.67 6.98
N LEU A 103 -8.55 -6.94 7.01
CA LEU A 103 -9.95 -7.33 6.81
C LEU A 103 -10.55 -6.87 5.47
N SER A 104 -9.70 -6.70 4.45
CA SER A 104 -10.07 -6.22 3.11
C SER A 104 -10.72 -4.84 3.05
N ASN A 105 -10.79 -4.11 4.17
CA ASN A 105 -11.39 -2.77 4.24
C ASN A 105 -10.47 -1.75 4.94
N GLY A 106 -9.36 -2.21 5.53
CA GLY A 106 -8.41 -1.36 6.24
C GLY A 106 -8.88 -0.93 7.62
N SER A 107 -9.94 -1.51 8.17
CA SER A 107 -10.51 -1.10 9.46
C SER A 107 -9.71 -1.59 10.66
N LYS A 108 -8.69 -2.43 10.44
CA LYS A 108 -7.84 -3.00 11.48
C LYS A 108 -6.39 -2.98 11.04
N ASN A 109 -5.48 -2.82 12.01
CA ASN A 109 -4.03 -2.95 11.85
C ASN A 109 -3.35 -1.98 10.85
N TRP A 110 -4.04 -0.93 10.38
CA TRP A 110 -3.43 0.13 9.58
C TRP A 110 -3.53 1.48 10.30
N PRO A 111 -2.43 2.27 10.40
CA PRO A 111 -1.06 1.99 9.96
C PRO A 111 -0.21 1.23 10.99
N THR A 112 -0.80 0.83 12.12
CA THR A 112 -0.11 0.20 13.26
C THR A 112 -0.68 -1.19 13.52
N SER A 113 0.19 -2.18 13.71
CA SER A 113 -0.17 -3.56 14.03
C SER A 113 -0.71 -3.70 15.46
N THR A 114 -1.49 -4.76 15.70
CA THR A 114 -1.99 -5.13 17.03
C THR A 114 -1.20 -6.32 17.56
N GLY A 115 -0.91 -6.32 18.86
CA GLY A 115 -0.31 -7.46 19.56
C GLY A 115 1.08 -7.14 20.11
N THR A 116 1.81 -8.19 20.48
CA THR A 116 3.14 -8.04 21.10
C THR A 116 4.16 -7.53 20.09
N GLY A 117 4.99 -6.56 20.52
CA GLY A 117 6.03 -5.98 19.67
C GLY A 117 5.50 -4.98 18.65
N SER A 118 4.22 -4.61 18.72
CA SER A 118 3.70 -3.50 17.92
C SER A 118 4.37 -2.19 18.32
N SER A 119 4.57 -1.33 17.33
CA SER A 119 5.09 0.02 17.52
C SER A 119 4.37 0.99 16.59
N SER A 120 4.38 2.28 16.94
CA SER A 120 3.64 3.29 16.18
C SER A 120 4.04 3.27 14.70
N ASN A 121 3.05 3.11 13.82
CA ASN A 121 3.18 3.11 12.36
C ASN A 121 4.08 2.00 11.79
N ASP A 122 4.25 0.91 12.52
CA ASP A 122 5.10 -0.21 12.12
C ASP A 122 4.71 -0.85 10.77
N ASN A 123 3.42 -0.99 10.47
CA ASN A 123 2.94 -1.51 9.19
C ASN A 123 3.22 -0.54 8.04
N ALA A 124 2.99 0.76 8.23
CA ALA A 124 3.35 1.76 7.22
C ALA A 124 4.87 1.78 6.95
N THR A 125 5.67 1.62 8.00
CA THR A 125 7.14 1.58 7.91
C THR A 125 7.63 0.32 7.20
N ALA A 126 7.06 -0.84 7.53
CA ALA A 126 7.39 -2.11 6.89
C ALA A 126 7.03 -2.11 5.39
N VAL A 127 5.83 -1.63 5.04
CA VAL A 127 5.42 -1.47 3.64
C VAL A 127 6.35 -0.54 2.90
N ALA A 128 6.64 0.65 3.45
CA ALA A 128 7.56 1.60 2.82
C ALA A 128 8.92 0.95 2.53
N GLY A 129 9.47 0.23 3.51
CA GLY A 129 10.75 -0.45 3.39
C GLY A 129 10.77 -1.58 2.34
N ASP A 130 9.64 -2.23 2.06
CA ASP A 130 9.54 -3.21 0.98
C ASP A 130 9.39 -2.52 -0.38
N LEU A 131 8.58 -1.47 -0.48
CA LEU A 131 8.39 -0.72 -1.73
C LEU A 131 9.70 -0.06 -2.21
N THR A 132 10.51 0.49 -1.30
CA THR A 132 11.79 1.12 -1.67
C THR A 132 12.91 0.12 -2.00
N LYS A 133 12.70 -1.19 -1.77
CA LYS A 133 13.64 -2.26 -2.18
C LYS A 133 13.31 -2.89 -3.53
N LEU A 134 12.17 -2.54 -4.13
CA LEU A 134 11.82 -3.00 -5.47
C LEU A 134 12.83 -2.52 -6.52
N THR A 135 12.83 -3.18 -7.68
CA THR A 135 13.64 -2.72 -8.82
C THR A 135 13.19 -1.34 -9.30
N PRO A 136 14.05 -0.57 -9.99
CA PRO A 136 13.67 0.75 -10.52
C PRO A 136 12.38 0.72 -11.36
N GLU A 137 12.21 -0.29 -12.20
CA GLU A 137 11.03 -0.46 -13.06
C GLU A 137 9.76 -0.72 -12.22
N GLU A 138 9.86 -1.60 -11.23
CA GLU A 138 8.75 -1.91 -10.31
C GLU A 138 8.39 -0.70 -9.45
N LYS A 139 9.38 0.10 -9.02
CA LYS A 139 9.15 1.36 -8.30
C LYS A 139 8.35 2.35 -9.15
N THR A 140 8.68 2.50 -10.43
CA THR A 140 7.92 3.38 -11.34
C THR A 140 6.46 2.92 -11.47
N ILE A 141 6.22 1.62 -11.56
CA ILE A 141 4.86 1.04 -11.60
C ILE A 141 4.10 1.35 -10.31
N VAL A 142 4.71 1.05 -9.14
CA VAL A 142 4.11 1.31 -7.83
C VAL A 142 3.81 2.78 -7.63
N ALA A 143 4.74 3.66 -8.01
CA ALA A 143 4.56 5.11 -7.94
C ALA A 143 3.35 5.58 -8.77
N GLY A 144 3.18 5.03 -9.98
CA GLY A 144 2.01 5.30 -10.81
C GLY A 144 0.70 4.82 -10.16
N LEU A 145 0.72 3.65 -9.52
CA LEU A 145 -0.44 3.13 -8.79
C LEU A 145 -0.78 3.98 -7.56
N LEU A 146 0.21 4.36 -6.74
CA LEU A 146 0.02 5.25 -5.59
C LEU A 146 -0.57 6.60 -5.99
N ALA A 147 -0.06 7.20 -7.07
CA ALA A 147 -0.58 8.46 -7.60
C ALA A 147 -2.04 8.32 -8.04
N LYS A 148 -2.41 7.18 -8.65
CA LYS A 148 -3.77 6.92 -9.12
C LYS A 148 -4.75 6.66 -7.97
N THR A 149 -4.36 5.86 -6.98
CA THR A 149 -5.29 5.34 -5.96
C THR A 149 -5.35 6.19 -4.70
N ILE A 150 -4.23 6.80 -4.28
CA ILE A 150 -4.14 7.52 -3.00
C ILE A 150 -4.04 9.02 -3.23
N GLU A 151 -3.25 9.47 -4.20
CA GLU A 151 -3.02 10.90 -4.41
C GLU A 151 -4.10 11.57 -5.29
N GLY A 152 -5.08 10.80 -5.78
CA GLY A 152 -6.24 11.31 -6.52
C GLY A 152 -5.99 11.51 -8.02
N GLY A 153 -5.62 10.45 -8.72
CA GLY A 153 -5.50 10.44 -10.18
C GLY A 153 -6.82 10.36 -10.96
N GLU A 154 -7.92 10.89 -10.40
CA GLU A 154 -9.12 11.11 -11.21
C GLU A 154 -8.85 12.31 -12.11
N VAL A 155 -8.54 12.02 -13.37
CA VAL A 155 -8.67 12.99 -14.46
C VAL A 155 -10.09 13.51 -14.36
N VAL A 156 -10.23 14.79 -14.02
CA VAL A 156 -11.48 15.52 -14.11
C VAL A 156 -12.12 15.16 -15.45
N GLU A 157 -13.25 14.48 -15.40
CA GLU A 157 -14.13 14.32 -16.56
C GLU A 157 -14.47 15.75 -17.00
N ILE A 158 -13.78 16.26 -18.04
CA ILE A 158 -14.11 17.54 -18.64
C ILE A 158 -15.49 17.34 -19.27
N ARG A 159 -16.53 17.68 -18.51
CA ARG A 159 -17.86 17.90 -19.07
C ARG A 159 -17.72 19.09 -19.99
N ALA A 160 -17.68 18.77 -21.28
CA ALA A 160 -17.70 19.62 -22.46
C ALA A 160 -17.82 21.13 -22.15
N VAL A 161 -16.74 21.87 -22.41
CA VAL A 161 -16.85 23.30 -22.67
C VAL A 161 -17.55 23.45 -24.02
N SER A 162 -18.88 23.52 -24.01
CA SER A 162 -19.63 23.99 -25.16
C SER A 162 -19.40 25.50 -25.24
N SER A 163 -18.42 25.89 -26.06
CA SER A 163 -18.19 27.28 -26.47
C SER A 163 -19.43 27.81 -27.18
N THR A 164 -20.34 28.46 -26.45
CA THR A 164 -21.22 29.43 -27.08
C THR A 164 -20.37 30.67 -27.36
N SER A 165 -19.91 30.77 -28.60
CA SER A 165 -19.23 31.96 -29.13
C SER A 165 -20.07 33.20 -28.82
N VAL A 166 -19.52 34.15 -28.07
CA VAL A 166 -20.08 35.49 -27.94
C VAL A 166 -19.81 36.19 -29.27
N MET A 167 -20.83 36.27 -30.13
CA MET A 167 -20.74 37.04 -31.36
C MET A 167 -20.96 38.52 -31.01
N VAL A 168 -19.88 39.19 -30.58
CA VAL A 168 -19.83 40.64 -30.52
C VAL A 168 -19.53 41.17 -31.91
N ASN A 169 -20.54 41.72 -32.60
CA ASN A 169 -20.30 42.68 -33.67
C ASN A 169 -20.96 44.00 -33.30
N ALA A 170 -20.13 44.90 -32.79
CA ALA A 170 -20.45 46.30 -32.60
C ALA A 170 -20.69 46.97 -33.97
N CYS A 171 -21.77 47.75 -34.04
CA CYS A 171 -22.08 48.92 -34.88
C CYS A 171 -21.45 49.05 -36.29
N TYR A 172 -22.27 49.36 -37.29
CA TYR A 172 -22.14 50.65 -38.00
C TYR A 172 -23.46 51.06 -38.66
N ASP A 173 -23.88 52.28 -38.33
CA ASP A 173 -24.95 53.09 -38.91
C ASP A 173 -24.41 53.77 -40.19
N LEU A 174 -25.03 53.55 -41.36
CA LEU A 174 -24.91 54.46 -42.51
C LEU A 174 -25.97 54.16 -43.61
N LEU A 175 -26.79 55.18 -43.85
CA LEU A 175 -27.70 55.47 -44.99
C LEU A 175 -29.13 54.91 -44.95
#